data_AF-A0A972KIN5-F1
#
_entry.id   AF-A0A972KIN5-F1
#
_cell.length_a   1.000
_cell.length_b   1.000
_cell.length_c   1.000
_cell.angle_alpha   90.00
_cell.angle_beta   90.00
_cell.angle_gamma   90.00
#
_symmetry.space_group_name_H-M   'P 1'
#
loop_
_entity.id
_entity.type
_entity.pdbx_description
1 polymer ?
#
loop_
_entity_poly.entity_id
_entity_poly.type
_entity_poly.pdbx_seq_one_letter_code
_entity_poly.pdbx_strand_id
1 'polypeptide(L)'
;MVMEVKPREQVDEKVDQMALRIFLKALELLGGPRKLVEYRNLTWLPSLMEAAYTVVLFNDYMKTEAEIAEMLGLTRNTVAQILRAVPEIVKEKLEGTIKDSVKTHTAGALAKIAYQEIKEGRENIDFLTYFSQKTLEAVGYTWPIEVLVRLKGVDFPANREVLLEKLSDLSVEGRPLPELLRQMDATVFPVQSPSQLLHHIKEMLAGSR
;
A
#
# COMPACT_ATOMS: atom_id res chain seq x y z
N MET A 1 34.98 -6.27 16.30
CA MET A 1 34.26 -4.98 16.40
C MET A 1 32.79 -5.31 16.35
N VAL A 2 32.13 -5.38 17.51
CA VAL A 2 30.69 -5.68 17.58
C VAL A 2 30.00 -4.34 17.38
N MET A 3 29.34 -4.17 16.24
CA MET A 3 28.46 -3.01 16.02
C MET A 3 27.23 -3.21 16.89
N GLU A 4 27.16 -2.49 18.01
CA GLU A 4 25.89 -2.32 18.73
C GLU A 4 24.94 -1.56 17.81
N VAL A 5 24.01 -2.29 17.20
CA VAL A 5 22.86 -1.72 16.52
C VAL A 5 21.94 -1.18 17.61
N LYS A 6 21.97 0.13 17.83
CA LYS A 6 20.98 0.79 18.70
C LYS A 6 19.57 0.45 18.18
N PRO A 7 18.59 0.17 19.05
CA PRO A 7 17.22 -0.05 18.60
C PRO A 7 16.76 1.22 17.89
N ARG A 8 16.52 1.17 16.58
CA ARG A 8 15.80 2.25 15.90
C ARG A 8 14.46 2.40 16.61
N GLU A 9 14.14 3.60 17.08
CA GLU A 9 12.88 3.85 17.77
C GLU A 9 11.72 3.45 16.84
N GLN A 10 10.66 2.82 17.36
CA GLN A 10 9.53 2.33 16.56
C GLN A 10 8.85 3.41 15.68
N VAL A 11 9.11 4.68 15.97
CA VAL A 11 8.70 5.84 15.17
C VAL A 11 9.40 5.83 13.80
N ASP A 12 10.71 5.53 13.76
CA ASP A 12 11.50 5.49 12.54
C ASP A 12 11.01 4.38 11.60
N GLU A 13 10.64 3.22 12.15
CA GLU A 13 10.17 2.09 11.35
C GLU A 13 8.84 2.38 10.64
N LYS A 14 7.89 3.04 11.33
CA LYS A 14 6.61 3.43 10.72
C LYS A 14 6.76 4.52 9.67
N VAL A 15 7.68 5.46 9.90
CA VAL A 15 8.03 6.49 8.91
C VAL A 15 8.65 5.83 7.68
N ASP A 16 9.63 4.94 7.87
CA ASP A 16 10.29 4.19 6.80
C ASP A 16 9.27 3.39 5.97
N GLN A 17 8.34 2.69 6.62
CA GLN A 17 7.29 1.91 5.96
C GLN A 17 6.36 2.79 5.11
N MET A 18 5.87 3.91 5.66
CA MET A 18 4.98 4.81 4.91
C MET A 18 5.73 5.50 3.77
N ALA A 19 6.97 5.95 3.99
CA ALA A 19 7.80 6.56 2.96
C ALA A 19 8.05 5.58 1.80
N LEU A 20 8.34 4.32 2.11
CA LEU A 20 8.51 3.27 1.10
C LEU A 20 7.20 3.04 0.31
N ARG A 21 6.03 3.01 0.97
CA ARG A 21 4.74 2.87 0.29
C ARG A 21 4.50 4.02 -0.70
N ILE A 22 4.72 5.27 -0.28
CA ILE A 22 4.62 6.44 -1.15
C ILE A 22 5.59 6.33 -2.32
N PHE A 23 6.82 5.94 -2.07
CA PHE A 23 7.84 5.78 -3.10
C PHE A 23 7.41 4.74 -4.15
N LEU A 24 6.99 3.53 -3.72
CA LEU A 24 6.54 2.49 -4.63
C LEU A 24 5.30 2.90 -5.42
N LYS A 25 4.34 3.58 -4.77
CA LYS A 25 3.16 4.11 -5.42
C LYS A 25 3.50 5.19 -6.45
N ALA A 26 4.47 6.05 -6.16
CA ALA A 26 4.99 7.01 -7.13
C ALA A 26 5.64 6.34 -8.36
N LEU A 27 6.36 5.22 -8.17
CA LEU A 27 6.90 4.44 -9.30
C LEU A 27 5.79 3.82 -10.16
N GLU A 28 4.71 3.34 -9.54
CA GLU A 28 3.53 2.85 -10.25
C GLU A 28 2.92 3.95 -11.13
N LEU A 29 2.71 5.14 -10.57
CA LEU A 29 2.18 6.31 -11.29
C LEU A 29 3.07 6.72 -12.48
N LEU A 30 4.38 6.50 -12.39
CA LEU A 30 5.32 6.74 -13.48
C LEU A 30 5.29 5.64 -14.57
N GLY A 31 4.38 4.68 -14.51
CA GLY A 31 4.26 3.58 -15.48
C GLY A 31 5.00 2.30 -15.06
N GLY A 32 5.39 2.20 -13.78
CA GLY A 32 5.99 1.00 -13.21
C GLY A 32 7.40 0.69 -13.71
N PRO A 33 7.96 -0.48 -13.33
CA PRO A 33 9.38 -0.80 -13.50
C PRO A 33 9.87 -0.78 -14.95
N ARG A 34 9.01 -1.08 -15.93
CA ARG A 34 9.38 -1.01 -17.36
C ARG A 34 9.67 0.43 -17.80
N LYS A 35 8.83 1.38 -17.38
CA LYS A 35 9.04 2.79 -17.69
C LYS A 35 10.27 3.34 -16.98
N LEU A 36 10.61 2.81 -15.80
CA LEU A 36 11.83 3.18 -15.07
C LEU A 36 13.11 2.97 -15.89
N VAL A 37 13.17 1.91 -16.70
CA VAL A 37 14.32 1.61 -17.56
C VAL A 37 14.54 2.69 -18.63
N GLU A 38 13.49 3.41 -19.03
CA GLU A 38 13.57 4.47 -20.03
C GLU A 38 14.17 5.77 -19.45
N TYR A 39 14.09 5.98 -18.13
CA TYR A 39 14.67 7.14 -17.48
C TYR A 39 16.18 6.98 -17.33
N ARG A 40 16.93 7.64 -18.22
CA ARG A 40 18.39 7.49 -18.37
C ARG A 40 19.24 7.98 -17.18
N ASN A 41 18.68 8.80 -16.29
CA ASN A 41 19.39 9.35 -15.13
C ASN A 41 18.71 8.89 -13.84
N LEU A 42 19.47 8.39 -12.87
CA LEU A 42 18.95 7.87 -11.60
C LEU A 42 18.88 8.94 -10.48
N THR A 43 19.28 10.17 -10.76
CA THR A 43 19.33 11.26 -9.76
C THR A 43 17.96 11.67 -9.22
N TRP A 44 16.88 11.28 -9.89
CA TRP A 44 15.51 11.51 -9.40
C TRP A 44 15.09 10.51 -8.32
N LEU A 45 15.72 9.33 -8.22
CA LEU A 45 15.36 8.31 -7.23
C LEU A 45 15.63 8.79 -5.78
N PRO A 46 16.83 9.32 -5.45
CA PRO A 46 17.05 9.93 -4.13
C PRO A 46 16.07 11.07 -3.85
N SER A 47 15.87 11.98 -4.82
CA SER A 47 14.96 13.12 -4.66
C SER A 47 13.50 12.69 -4.42
N LEU A 48 13.05 11.60 -5.04
CA LEU A 48 11.73 11.03 -4.80
C LEU A 48 11.63 10.42 -3.40
N MET A 49 12.68 9.73 -2.94
CA MET A 49 12.70 9.18 -1.59
C MET A 49 12.68 10.29 -0.54
N GLU A 50 13.50 11.33 -0.70
CA GLU A 50 13.48 12.53 0.14
C GLU A 50 12.10 13.19 0.19
N ALA A 51 11.43 13.28 -0.96
CA ALA A 51 10.07 13.79 -1.04
C ALA A 51 9.06 12.90 -0.32
N ALA A 52 9.17 11.57 -0.44
CA ALA A 52 8.32 10.63 0.27
C ALA A 52 8.45 10.80 1.80
N TYR A 53 9.67 10.80 2.33
CA TYR A 53 9.92 11.06 3.75
C TYR A 53 9.38 12.43 4.19
N THR A 54 9.62 13.48 3.40
CA THR A 54 9.13 14.83 3.69
C THR A 54 7.61 14.86 3.81
N VAL A 55 6.89 14.20 2.89
CA VAL A 55 5.42 14.12 2.91
C VAL A 55 4.91 13.37 4.13
N VAL A 56 5.55 12.26 4.53
CA VAL A 56 5.17 11.51 5.75
C VAL A 56 5.38 12.33 7.00
N LEU A 57 6.59 12.86 7.18
CA LEU A 57 6.97 13.61 8.38
C LEU A 57 6.08 14.84 8.57
N PHE A 58 5.74 15.52 7.47
CA PHE A 58 4.86 16.68 7.52
C PHE A 58 3.41 16.30 7.83
N ASN A 59 2.80 15.36 7.09
CA ASN A 59 1.37 15.10 7.19
C ASN A 59 0.98 14.14 8.33
N ASP A 60 1.76 13.08 8.54
CA ASP A 60 1.42 12.04 9.53
C ASP A 60 2.03 12.34 10.91
N TYR A 61 3.10 13.14 10.97
CA TYR A 61 3.85 13.42 12.19
C TYR A 61 3.95 14.92 12.56
N MET A 62 3.31 15.80 11.77
CA MET A 62 3.22 17.24 12.03
C MET A 62 4.58 17.94 12.22
N LYS A 63 5.64 17.42 11.59
CA LYS A 63 6.98 18.01 11.66
C LYS A 63 7.05 19.31 10.87
N THR A 64 7.78 20.28 11.42
CA THR A 64 8.05 21.55 10.75
C THR A 64 9.07 21.40 9.62
N GLU A 65 9.10 22.35 8.68
CA GLU A 65 10.11 22.37 7.61
C GLU A 65 11.55 22.34 8.16
N ALA A 66 11.77 22.96 9.32
CA ALA A 66 13.05 23.01 9.99
C ALA A 66 13.50 21.65 10.53
N GLU A 67 12.60 20.95 11.25
CA GLU A 67 12.87 19.61 11.77
C GLU A 67 13.10 18.61 10.63
N ILE A 68 12.28 18.67 9.58
CA ILE A 68 12.42 17.76 8.42
C ILE A 68 13.77 17.98 7.73
N ALA A 69 14.16 19.24 7.53
CA ALA A 69 15.44 19.58 6.92
C ALA A 69 16.62 19.03 7.74
N GLU A 70 16.57 19.16 9.06
CA GLU A 70 17.59 18.62 9.97
C GLU A 70 17.63 17.08 9.94
N MET A 71 16.47 16.42 10.05
CA MET A 71 16.38 14.96 10.07
C MET A 71 16.86 14.31 8.77
N LEU A 72 16.54 14.91 7.62
CA LEU A 72 16.85 14.35 6.30
C LEU A 72 18.17 14.87 5.71
N GLY A 73 18.86 15.81 6.39
CA GLY A 73 20.06 16.45 5.85
C GLY A 73 19.79 17.32 4.62
N LEU A 74 18.59 17.90 4.52
CA LEU A 74 18.16 18.75 3.41
C LEU A 74 18.24 20.23 3.79
N THR A 75 18.16 21.10 2.78
CA THR A 75 17.95 22.53 3.06
C THR A 75 16.47 22.79 3.35
N ARG A 76 16.16 23.76 4.23
CA ARG A 76 14.77 24.20 4.46
C ARG A 76 14.07 24.61 3.16
N ASN A 77 14.80 25.22 2.22
CA ASN A 77 14.26 25.57 0.92
C ASN A 77 13.88 24.34 0.08
N THR A 78 14.68 23.27 0.11
CA THR A 78 14.34 21.99 -0.56
C THR A 78 13.04 21.42 0.01
N VAL A 79 12.91 21.37 1.33
CA VAL A 79 11.70 20.90 2.01
C VAL A 79 10.49 21.77 1.63
N ALA A 80 10.62 23.08 1.67
CA ALA A 80 9.57 24.01 1.25
C ALA A 80 9.17 23.80 -0.22
N GLN A 81 10.12 23.56 -1.13
CA GLN A 81 9.83 23.29 -2.54
C GLN A 81 9.07 21.98 -2.74
N ILE A 82 9.42 20.92 -1.99
CA ILE A 82 8.68 19.66 -1.98
C ILE A 82 7.25 19.89 -1.47
N LEU A 83 7.09 20.54 -0.32
CA LEU A 83 5.79 20.79 0.31
C LEU A 83 4.91 21.79 -0.45
N ARG A 84 5.48 22.65 -1.29
CA ARG A 84 4.73 23.56 -2.17
C ARG A 84 4.51 23.01 -3.58
N ALA A 85 5.06 21.83 -3.90
CA ALA A 85 4.88 21.22 -5.21
C ALA A 85 3.40 21.03 -5.52
N VAL A 86 3.01 21.38 -6.75
CA VAL A 86 1.61 21.34 -7.22
C VAL A 86 1.38 20.01 -7.97
N PRO A 87 0.54 19.10 -7.43
CA PRO A 87 0.22 17.81 -8.05
C PRO A 87 -0.32 17.90 -9.49
N GLU A 88 -1.21 18.86 -9.73
CA GLU A 88 -1.95 19.02 -11.00
C GLU A 88 -0.98 19.29 -12.15
N ILE A 89 0.03 20.14 -11.93
CA ILE A 89 1.06 20.45 -12.91
C ILE A 89 1.83 19.19 -13.33
N VAL A 90 2.10 18.25 -12.42
CA VAL A 90 2.78 17.00 -12.79
C VAL A 90 1.86 16.05 -13.54
N LYS A 91 0.58 15.97 -13.17
CA LYS A 91 -0.41 15.17 -13.94
C LYS A 91 -0.50 15.66 -15.37
N GLU A 92 -0.66 16.96 -15.57
CA GLU A 92 -0.72 17.58 -16.90
C GLU A 92 0.59 17.36 -17.69
N LYS A 93 1.76 17.38 -17.03
CA LYS A 93 3.03 17.03 -17.70
C LYS A 93 3.09 15.56 -18.13
N LEU A 94 2.65 14.63 -17.27
CA LEU A 94 2.63 13.20 -17.57
C LEU A 94 1.65 12.87 -18.70
N GLU A 95 0.54 13.61 -18.80
CA GLU A 95 -0.44 13.53 -19.88
C GLU A 95 0.01 14.26 -21.16
N GLY A 96 1.09 15.04 -21.10
CA GLY A 96 1.63 15.81 -22.24
C GLY A 96 0.83 17.07 -22.58
N THR A 97 -0.06 17.53 -21.68
CA THR A 97 -0.96 18.67 -21.92
C THR A 97 -0.32 20.03 -21.64
N ILE A 98 0.80 20.08 -20.90
CA ILE A 98 1.57 21.31 -20.66
C ILE A 98 3.07 21.13 -20.96
N LYS A 99 3.75 22.26 -21.24
CA LYS A 99 5.20 22.27 -21.50
C LYS A 99 6.01 21.98 -20.23
N ASP A 100 7.13 21.30 -20.39
CA ASP A 100 8.09 20.99 -19.32
C ASP A 100 8.62 22.23 -18.58
N SER A 101 8.55 23.41 -19.20
CA SER A 101 9.01 24.69 -18.66
C SER A 101 8.24 25.20 -17.43
N VAL A 102 7.06 24.64 -17.13
CA VAL A 102 6.28 25.03 -15.94
C VAL A 102 7.01 24.51 -14.68
N LYS A 103 7.44 25.41 -13.79
CA LYS A 103 8.29 25.05 -12.64
C LYS A 103 7.46 24.46 -11.50
N THR A 104 7.70 23.20 -11.16
CA THR A 104 7.23 22.52 -9.94
C THR A 104 8.27 21.47 -9.55
N HIS A 105 8.35 21.12 -8.26
CA HIS A 105 9.23 20.04 -7.82
C HIS A 105 8.59 18.69 -8.18
N THR A 106 9.00 18.10 -9.31
CA THR A 106 8.35 16.89 -9.87
C THR A 106 8.24 15.74 -8.87
N ALA A 107 9.34 15.43 -8.17
CA ALA A 107 9.36 14.39 -7.14
C ALA A 107 8.42 14.71 -5.96
N GLY A 108 8.27 15.98 -5.60
CA GLY A 108 7.43 16.43 -4.50
C GLY A 108 5.95 16.32 -4.85
N ALA A 109 5.57 16.75 -6.05
CA ALA A 109 4.22 16.63 -6.55
C ALA A 109 3.83 15.15 -6.73
N LEU A 110 4.72 14.31 -7.25
CA LEU A 110 4.47 12.88 -7.39
C LEU A 110 4.29 12.17 -6.03
N ALA A 111 5.15 12.47 -5.05
CA ALA A 111 5.02 11.92 -3.69
C ALA A 111 3.69 12.31 -3.03
N LYS A 112 3.21 13.54 -3.25
CA LYS A 112 1.90 13.99 -2.77
C LYS A 112 0.74 13.24 -3.42
N ILE A 113 0.79 13.04 -4.74
CA ILE A 113 -0.24 12.26 -5.45
C ILE A 113 -0.27 10.83 -4.88
N ALA A 114 0.89 10.20 -4.76
CA ALA A 114 1.02 8.85 -4.22
C ALA A 114 0.49 8.75 -2.78
N TYR A 115 0.82 9.70 -1.91
CA TYR A 115 0.28 9.78 -0.55
C TYR A 115 -1.25 9.85 -0.55
N GLN A 116 -1.83 10.71 -1.38
CA GLN A 116 -3.29 10.83 -1.48
C GLN A 116 -3.94 9.52 -1.95
N GLU A 117 -3.39 8.87 -2.97
CA GLU A 117 -3.90 7.59 -3.47
C GLU A 117 -3.88 6.51 -2.37
N ILE A 118 -2.82 6.48 -1.56
CA ILE A 118 -2.68 5.54 -0.43
C ILE A 118 -3.75 5.83 0.63
N LYS A 119 -3.96 7.10 1.01
CA LYS A 119 -4.99 7.48 1.99
C LYS A 119 -6.41 7.19 1.50
N GLU A 120 -6.62 7.22 0.18
CA GLU A 120 -7.88 6.86 -0.47
C GLU A 120 -7.99 5.36 -0.80
N GLY A 121 -7.03 4.53 -0.34
CA GLY A 121 -7.06 3.08 -0.50
C GLY A 121 -6.76 2.55 -1.90
N ARG A 122 -6.25 3.40 -2.81
CA ARG A 122 -5.88 3.04 -4.20
C ARG A 122 -4.43 2.59 -4.32
N GLU A 123 -4.01 1.68 -3.47
CA GLU A 123 -2.65 1.14 -3.52
C GLU A 123 -2.60 -0.10 -4.43
N ASN A 124 -1.62 -0.17 -5.33
CA ASN A 124 -1.39 -1.39 -6.09
C ASN A 124 -0.68 -2.41 -5.20
N ILE A 125 -1.45 -3.39 -4.73
CA ILE A 125 -0.98 -4.48 -3.88
C ILE A 125 -0.63 -5.73 -4.68
N ASP A 126 -0.59 -5.70 -6.00
CA ASP A 126 -0.43 -6.91 -6.82
C ASP A 126 0.95 -7.56 -6.58
N PHE A 127 2.01 -6.76 -6.46
CA PHE A 127 3.34 -7.23 -6.10
C PHE A 127 3.37 -7.89 -4.71
N LEU A 128 2.76 -7.26 -3.72
CA LEU A 128 2.68 -7.79 -2.35
C LEU A 128 1.83 -9.06 -2.30
N THR A 129 0.73 -9.09 -3.06
CA THR A 129 -0.15 -10.25 -3.20
C THR A 129 0.62 -11.42 -3.79
N TYR A 130 1.37 -11.21 -4.87
CA TYR A 130 2.20 -12.25 -5.49
C TYR A 130 3.22 -12.84 -4.51
N PHE A 131 3.97 -12.00 -3.79
CA PHE A 131 4.95 -12.49 -2.80
C PHE A 131 4.28 -13.23 -1.65
N SER A 132 3.17 -12.68 -1.14
CA SER A 132 2.44 -13.26 -0.04
C SER A 132 1.83 -14.61 -0.43
N GLN A 133 1.32 -14.76 -1.66
CA GLN A 133 0.88 -16.05 -2.21
C GLN A 133 2.04 -17.05 -2.24
N LYS A 134 3.19 -16.67 -2.78
CA LYS A 134 4.36 -17.57 -2.85
C LYS A 134 4.87 -18.00 -1.48
N THR A 135 4.87 -17.11 -0.50
CA THR A 135 5.23 -17.45 0.88
C THR A 135 4.19 -18.38 1.51
N LEU A 136 2.90 -18.10 1.33
CA LEU A 136 1.82 -18.94 1.87
C LEU A 136 1.76 -20.33 1.20
N GLU A 137 2.05 -20.43 -0.10
CA GLU A 137 2.21 -21.70 -0.81
C GLU A 137 3.31 -22.53 -0.15
N ALA A 138 4.45 -21.92 0.19
CA ALA A 138 5.56 -22.61 0.83
C ALA A 138 5.25 -23.09 2.26
N VAL A 139 4.34 -22.42 2.98
CA VAL A 139 3.90 -22.82 4.33
C VAL A 139 2.58 -23.60 4.35
N GLY A 140 2.00 -23.90 3.18
CA GLY A 140 0.77 -24.70 3.04
C GLY A 140 -0.51 -24.01 3.56
N TYR A 141 -0.52 -22.68 3.65
CA TYR A 141 -1.62 -21.90 4.24
C TYR A 141 -2.11 -20.78 3.30
N THR A 142 -2.45 -21.11 2.05
CA THR A 142 -2.75 -20.14 0.96
C THR A 142 -4.16 -19.56 1.00
N TRP A 143 -5.11 -20.29 1.58
CA TRP A 143 -6.52 -19.98 1.50
C TRP A 143 -6.92 -18.56 1.97
N PRO A 144 -6.28 -17.93 2.99
CA PRO A 144 -6.71 -16.59 3.41
C PRO A 144 -6.49 -15.56 2.30
N ILE A 145 -5.41 -15.65 1.54
CA ILE A 145 -5.15 -14.73 0.43
C ILE A 145 -6.08 -15.02 -0.73
N GLU A 146 -6.33 -16.29 -1.05
CA GLU A 146 -7.26 -16.66 -2.13
C GLU A 146 -8.66 -16.07 -1.87
N VAL A 147 -9.14 -16.14 -0.63
CA VAL A 147 -10.39 -15.50 -0.20
C VAL A 147 -10.33 -13.98 -0.39
N LEU A 148 -9.28 -13.31 0.11
CA LEU A 148 -9.16 -11.85 -0.01
C LEU A 148 -9.12 -11.37 -1.46
N VAL A 149 -8.37 -12.06 -2.33
CA VAL A 149 -8.27 -11.74 -3.76
C VAL A 149 -9.64 -11.84 -4.43
N ARG A 150 -10.44 -12.86 -4.09
CA ARG A 150 -11.78 -13.08 -4.64
C ARG A 150 -12.81 -12.05 -4.17
N LEU A 151 -12.59 -11.47 -2.99
CA LEU A 151 -13.44 -10.44 -2.40
C LEU A 151 -13.06 -9.02 -2.85
N LYS A 152 -12.00 -8.85 -3.65
CA LYS A 152 -11.63 -7.55 -4.20
C LYS A 152 -12.82 -6.97 -4.99
N GLY A 153 -13.29 -5.79 -4.59
CA GLY A 153 -14.43 -5.12 -5.21
C GLY A 153 -15.81 -5.60 -4.73
N VAL A 154 -15.89 -6.42 -3.68
CA VAL A 154 -17.14 -6.72 -2.98
C VAL A 154 -17.42 -5.62 -1.96
N ASP A 155 -18.63 -5.06 -1.99
CA ASP A 155 -19.09 -4.11 -0.98
C ASP A 155 -19.46 -4.84 0.32
N PHE A 156 -19.04 -4.26 1.45
CA PHE A 156 -19.36 -4.74 2.79
C PHE A 156 -20.32 -3.75 3.48
N PRO A 157 -21.25 -4.22 4.33
CA PRO A 157 -21.37 -5.58 4.85
C PRO A 157 -21.98 -6.57 3.84
N ALA A 158 -21.43 -7.79 3.77
CA ALA A 158 -21.75 -8.79 2.74
C ALA A 158 -22.62 -9.93 3.30
N ASN A 159 -23.71 -10.24 2.59
CA ASN A 159 -24.60 -11.36 2.92
C ASN A 159 -24.01 -12.70 2.46
N ARG A 160 -24.56 -13.79 3.01
CA ARG A 160 -24.13 -15.16 2.72
C ARG A 160 -24.18 -15.48 1.22
N GLU A 161 -25.21 -15.03 0.53
CA GLU A 161 -25.45 -15.32 -0.90
C GLU A 161 -24.36 -14.73 -1.79
N VAL A 162 -23.97 -13.47 -1.53
CA VAL A 162 -22.89 -12.79 -2.25
C VAL A 162 -21.57 -13.53 -2.04
N LEU A 163 -21.30 -13.97 -0.81
CA LEU A 163 -20.08 -14.72 -0.48
C LEU A 163 -20.07 -16.11 -1.13
N LEU A 164 -21.21 -16.81 -1.16
CA LEU A 164 -21.34 -18.11 -1.83
C LEU A 164 -21.11 -18.01 -3.34
N GLU A 165 -21.58 -16.94 -3.98
CA GLU A 165 -21.33 -16.68 -5.41
C GLU A 165 -19.85 -16.39 -5.66
N LYS A 166 -19.25 -15.48 -4.88
CA LYS A 166 -17.86 -15.06 -5.09
C LYS A 166 -16.85 -16.15 -4.78
N LEU A 167 -17.14 -17.03 -3.82
CA LEU A 167 -16.23 -18.03 -3.26
C LEU A 167 -16.61 -19.47 -3.66
N SER A 168 -17.41 -19.64 -4.72
CA SER A 168 -18.03 -20.91 -5.09
C SER A 168 -17.05 -22.04 -5.42
N ASP A 169 -15.86 -21.71 -5.90
CA ASP A 169 -14.83 -22.63 -6.39
C ASP A 169 -13.67 -22.83 -5.39
N LEU A 170 -13.69 -22.15 -4.24
CA LEU A 170 -12.61 -22.21 -3.28
C LEU A 170 -12.76 -23.39 -2.31
N SER A 171 -11.62 -23.94 -1.92
CA SER A 171 -11.51 -24.95 -0.88
C SER A 171 -10.48 -24.50 0.16
N VAL A 172 -10.78 -24.75 1.42
CA VAL A 172 -9.94 -24.39 2.57
C VAL A 172 -9.59 -25.66 3.32
N GLU A 173 -8.29 -25.98 3.42
CA GLU A 173 -7.79 -27.20 4.09
C GLU A 173 -8.52 -28.48 3.64
N GLY A 174 -8.81 -28.59 2.33
CA GLY A 174 -9.49 -29.75 1.74
C GLY A 174 -11.02 -29.74 1.87
N ARG A 175 -11.62 -28.70 2.43
CA ARG A 175 -13.09 -28.54 2.56
C ARG A 175 -13.61 -27.45 1.62
N PRO A 176 -14.70 -27.69 0.86
CA PRO A 176 -15.30 -26.64 0.04
C PRO A 176 -15.75 -25.45 0.89
N LEU A 177 -15.26 -24.25 0.56
CA LEU A 177 -15.62 -23.02 1.29
C LEU A 177 -17.13 -22.74 1.27
N PRO A 178 -17.88 -23.01 0.19
CA PRO A 178 -19.34 -22.87 0.20
C PRO A 178 -20.06 -23.73 1.24
N GLU A 179 -19.51 -24.90 1.58
CA GLU A 179 -20.09 -25.75 2.62
C GLU A 179 -19.85 -25.15 4.01
N LEU A 180 -18.63 -24.64 4.26
CA LEU A 180 -18.31 -23.93 5.50
C LEU A 180 -19.23 -22.72 5.71
N LEU A 181 -19.45 -21.91 4.67
CA LEU A 181 -20.33 -20.73 4.74
C LEU A 181 -21.79 -21.09 5.04
N ARG A 182 -22.28 -22.23 4.53
CA ARG A 182 -23.64 -22.71 4.82
C ARG A 182 -23.79 -23.23 6.24
N GLN A 183 -22.72 -23.78 6.81
CA GLN A 183 -22.69 -24.30 8.18
C GLN A 183 -22.56 -23.20 9.25
N MET A 184 -22.09 -22.00 8.87
CA MET A 184 -22.02 -20.87 9.79
C MET A 184 -23.41 -20.48 10.29
N ASP A 185 -23.47 -20.03 11.54
CA ASP A 185 -24.69 -19.50 12.15
C ASP A 185 -25.22 -18.30 11.34
N ALA A 186 -26.54 -18.13 11.29
CA ALA A 186 -27.17 -17.01 10.58
C ALA A 186 -26.77 -15.64 11.19
N THR A 187 -26.48 -15.60 12.50
CA THR A 187 -26.03 -14.40 13.23
C THR A 187 -24.65 -13.89 12.81
N VAL A 188 -23.86 -14.72 12.11
CA VAL A 188 -22.57 -14.30 11.53
C VAL A 188 -22.77 -13.33 10.36
N PHE A 189 -23.95 -13.35 9.72
CA PHE A 189 -24.24 -12.55 8.54
C PHE A 189 -25.15 -11.36 8.88
N PRO A 190 -24.98 -10.21 8.19
CA PRO A 190 -23.95 -9.94 7.20
C PRO A 190 -22.57 -9.73 7.82
N VAL A 191 -21.54 -10.20 7.14
CA VAL A 191 -20.16 -10.01 7.59
C VAL A 191 -19.75 -8.57 7.29
N GLN A 192 -19.14 -7.89 8.26
CA GLN A 192 -18.82 -6.46 8.20
C GLN A 192 -17.52 -6.16 7.45
N SER A 193 -16.61 -7.11 7.36
CA SER A 193 -15.33 -6.93 6.67
C SER A 193 -14.72 -8.26 6.22
N PRO A 194 -13.79 -8.24 5.24
CA PRO A 194 -13.03 -9.43 4.86
C PRO A 194 -12.30 -10.08 6.04
N SER A 195 -11.73 -9.28 6.95
CA SER A 195 -11.03 -9.79 8.13
C SER A 195 -11.94 -10.55 9.08
N GLN A 196 -13.18 -10.08 9.27
CA GLN A 196 -14.17 -10.79 10.07
C GLN A 196 -14.54 -12.14 9.43
N LEU A 197 -14.66 -12.19 8.10
CA LEU A 197 -14.93 -13.45 7.39
C LEU A 197 -13.79 -14.46 7.61
N LEU A 198 -12.54 -14.02 7.42
CA LEU A 198 -11.37 -14.87 7.64
C LEU A 198 -11.29 -15.41 9.07
N HIS A 199 -11.67 -14.58 10.05
CA HIS A 199 -11.74 -14.99 11.45
C HIS A 199 -12.73 -16.14 11.65
N HIS A 200 -13.96 -15.99 11.17
CA HIS A 200 -14.98 -17.04 11.29
C HIS A 200 -14.63 -18.33 10.53
N ILE A 201 -14.00 -18.23 9.35
CA ILE A 201 -13.50 -19.42 8.63
C ILE A 201 -12.44 -20.12 9.49
N LYS A 202 -11.51 -19.39 10.10
CA LYS A 202 -10.48 -19.96 10.98
C LYS A 202 -11.09 -20.64 12.21
N GLU A 203 -12.10 -20.04 12.85
CA GLU A 203 -12.79 -20.63 14.00
C GLU A 203 -13.45 -21.97 13.64
N MET A 204 -14.12 -22.03 12.48
CA MET A 204 -14.74 -23.26 11.97
C MET A 204 -13.72 -24.39 11.72
N LEU A 205 -12.53 -24.05 11.23
CA LEU A 205 -11.46 -25.02 11.02
C LEU A 205 -10.84 -25.49 12.35
N ALA A 206 -10.66 -24.58 13.31
CA ALA A 206 -10.10 -24.90 14.62
C ALA A 206 -11.05 -25.76 15.47
N GLY A 207 -12.36 -25.56 15.37
CA GLY A 207 -13.38 -26.37 16.04
C GLY A 207 -13.64 -27.76 15.43
N SER A 208 -12.97 -28.09 14.31
CA SER A 208 -13.06 -29.40 13.64
C SER A 208 -11.89 -30.36 13.98
N ARG A 209 -11.05 -30.02 14.98
CA ARG A 209 -9.92 -30.83 15.46
C ARG A 209 -10.19 -31.47 16.81
#